data_AF-A0A2V4WZP6-F1
#
_entry.id   AF-A0A2V4WZP6-F1
#
_cell.length_a   1.000
_cell.length_b   1.000
_cell.length_c   1.000
_cell.angle_alpha   90.00
_cell.angle_beta   90.00
_cell.angle_gamma   90.00
#
_symmetry.space_group_name_H-M   'P 1'
#
loop_
_entity.id
_entity.type
_entity.pdbx_description
1 polymer ?
#
loop_
_entity_poly.entity_id
_entity_poly.type
_entity_poly.pdbx_seq_one_letter_code
_entity_poly.pdbx_strand_id
1 'polypeptide(L)'
;MFMVLKVKWTEFKSSLENFQSEGNALIKKYKAARTEDLLNELKEEKQSWESDVISYVKASFDPEHTNFAYEFKAQQGYNFGMKLGIDQRVKNTIQTIKDEINGLDYYLKILFISDAIVRADDIDLEERKNLDTEGILDLILSKLYELYNDGKYYSIKWILEGNGLKLGGRSEDWDYGRMLEERGLIETMNGREVNAKLKLEGKYAIEQARKSQVPDYSKISDSDEELKTLLKEVLAEVKRSGYGQQIIFDEFDELRKDIPHLSKKSFGQLLKSKLGDLVAAKAIDKAIASDIFKQFTNQIFPF
;
A
#
# COMPACT_ATOMS: atom_id res chain seq x y z
N MET A 1 -5.60 12.89 -14.52
CA MET A 1 -5.76 13.02 -13.06
C MET A 1 -6.02 11.62 -12.52
N PHE A 2 -5.32 11.20 -11.47
CA PHE A 2 -5.68 9.97 -10.78
C PHE A 2 -6.94 10.22 -9.96
N MET A 3 -7.71 9.17 -9.71
CA MET A 3 -8.90 9.22 -8.87
C MET A 3 -8.48 9.31 -7.41
N VAL A 4 -9.07 10.21 -6.64
CA VAL A 4 -8.77 10.43 -5.21
C VAL A 4 -10.06 10.31 -4.39
N LEU A 5 -9.98 9.71 -3.21
CA LEU A 5 -11.12 9.58 -2.32
C LEU A 5 -11.45 10.94 -1.65
N LYS A 6 -12.69 11.42 -1.80
CA LYS A 6 -13.17 12.69 -1.23
C LYS A 6 -13.59 12.60 0.24
N VAL A 7 -13.95 11.40 0.67
CA VAL A 7 -14.43 11.10 2.03
C VAL A 7 -13.31 10.49 2.85
N LYS A 8 -13.42 10.55 4.18
CA LYS A 8 -12.43 9.90 5.03
C LYS A 8 -12.44 8.38 4.81
N TRP A 9 -11.26 7.79 4.71
CA TRP A 9 -11.09 6.34 4.52
C TRP A 9 -11.93 5.51 5.49
N THR A 10 -11.96 5.89 6.78
CA THR A 10 -12.71 5.18 7.82
C THR A 10 -14.22 5.19 7.58
N GLU A 11 -14.75 6.32 7.10
CA GLU A 11 -16.17 6.49 6.79
C GLU A 11 -16.55 5.70 5.53
N PHE A 12 -15.71 5.76 4.50
CA PHE A 12 -15.87 4.98 3.27
C PHE A 12 -15.87 3.48 3.55
N LYS A 13 -14.86 3.02 4.30
CA LYS A 13 -14.72 1.62 4.69
C LYS A 13 -15.96 1.13 5.45
N SER A 14 -16.38 1.87 6.47
CA SER A 14 -17.57 1.50 7.26
C SER A 14 -18.83 1.44 6.40
N SER A 15 -18.97 2.35 5.44
CA SER A 15 -20.12 2.36 4.53
C SER A 15 -20.14 1.12 3.62
N LEU A 16 -18.99 0.72 3.07
CA LEU A 16 -18.90 -0.51 2.28
C LEU A 16 -19.13 -1.78 3.12
N GLU A 17 -18.65 -1.82 4.37
CA GLU A 17 -18.93 -2.93 5.30
C GLU A 17 -20.43 -3.02 5.64
N ASN A 18 -21.13 -1.88 5.73
CA ASN A 18 -22.58 -1.85 5.90
C ASN A 18 -23.30 -2.40 4.66
N PHE A 19 -22.92 -1.98 3.44
CA PHE A 19 -23.49 -2.53 2.21
C PHE A 19 -23.26 -4.03 2.06
N GLN A 20 -22.09 -4.55 2.47
CA GLN A 20 -21.85 -5.99 2.53
C GLN A 20 -22.79 -6.69 3.51
N SER A 21 -23.06 -6.07 4.66
CA SER A 21 -23.98 -6.59 5.68
C SER A 21 -25.43 -6.61 5.18
N GLU A 22 -25.86 -5.56 4.46
CA GLU A 22 -27.17 -5.48 3.81
C GLU A 22 -27.35 -6.57 2.74
N GLY A 23 -26.36 -6.75 1.86
CA GLY A 23 -26.38 -7.84 0.87
C GLY A 23 -26.46 -9.22 1.53
N ASN A 24 -25.75 -9.44 2.63
CA ASN A 24 -25.86 -10.68 3.42
C ASN A 24 -27.25 -10.86 4.04
N ALA A 25 -27.90 -9.76 4.46
CA ALA A 25 -29.26 -9.80 4.98
C ALA A 25 -30.27 -10.22 3.88
N LEU A 26 -30.11 -9.72 2.65
CA LEU A 26 -30.92 -10.15 1.49
C LEU A 26 -30.77 -11.66 1.24
N ILE A 27 -29.53 -12.17 1.23
CA ILE A 27 -29.26 -13.60 1.07
C ILE A 27 -29.98 -14.41 2.16
N LYS A 28 -29.88 -13.99 3.42
CA LYS A 28 -30.51 -14.68 4.56
C LYS A 28 -32.03 -14.67 4.47
N LYS A 29 -32.63 -13.55 4.05
CA LYS A 29 -34.07 -13.36 3.87
C LYS A 29 -34.63 -14.32 2.80
N TYR A 30 -33.95 -14.41 1.65
CA TYR A 30 -34.49 -15.11 0.47
C TYR A 30 -33.94 -16.52 0.21
N LYS A 31 -33.02 -17.05 1.03
CA LYS A 31 -32.45 -18.41 0.86
C LYS A 31 -33.49 -19.54 0.71
N ALA A 32 -34.64 -19.37 1.35
CA ALA A 32 -35.73 -20.35 1.36
C ALA A 32 -36.89 -19.95 0.41
N ALA A 33 -36.73 -18.93 -0.44
CA ALA A 33 -37.76 -18.50 -1.38
C ALA A 33 -38.07 -19.60 -2.41
N ARG A 34 -39.36 -19.87 -2.64
CA ARG A 34 -39.84 -20.93 -3.56
C ARG A 34 -40.97 -20.47 -4.49
N THR A 35 -41.36 -19.21 -4.48
CA THR A 35 -42.43 -18.65 -5.32
C THR A 35 -41.87 -17.61 -6.31
N GLU A 36 -42.62 -17.33 -7.38
CA GLU A 36 -42.22 -16.31 -8.35
C GLU A 36 -42.29 -14.90 -7.75
N ASP A 37 -43.27 -14.62 -6.88
CA ASP A 37 -43.38 -13.34 -6.18
C ASP A 37 -42.15 -13.04 -5.32
N LEU A 38 -41.72 -14.00 -4.49
CA LEU A 38 -40.51 -13.86 -3.67
C LEU A 38 -39.24 -13.74 -4.52
N LEU A 39 -39.20 -14.36 -5.70
CA LEU A 39 -38.08 -14.20 -6.63
C LEU A 39 -38.07 -12.79 -7.25
N ASN A 40 -39.23 -12.22 -7.55
CA ASN A 40 -39.32 -10.86 -8.07
C ASN A 40 -38.94 -9.84 -7.00
N GLU A 41 -39.44 -9.99 -5.78
CA GLU A 41 -39.02 -9.16 -4.64
C GLU A 41 -37.50 -9.22 -4.41
N LEU A 42 -36.89 -10.42 -4.44
CA LEU A 42 -35.44 -10.57 -4.32
C LEU A 42 -34.69 -9.77 -5.41
N LYS A 43 -35.17 -9.79 -6.66
CA LYS A 43 -34.53 -9.07 -7.76
C LYS A 43 -34.67 -7.56 -7.59
N GLU A 44 -35.83 -7.09 -7.17
CA GLU A 44 -36.09 -5.67 -6.93
C GLU A 44 -35.23 -5.14 -5.78
N GLU A 45 -35.18 -5.85 -4.64
CA GLU A 45 -34.34 -5.47 -3.49
C GLU A 45 -32.85 -5.53 -3.83
N LYS A 46 -32.42 -6.55 -4.59
CA LYS A 46 -31.05 -6.62 -5.11
C LYS A 46 -30.73 -5.41 -5.99
N GLN A 47 -31.61 -5.05 -6.92
CA GLN A 47 -31.39 -3.92 -7.83
C GLN A 47 -31.32 -2.58 -7.09
N SER A 48 -32.17 -2.40 -6.06
CA SER A 48 -32.11 -1.23 -5.18
C SER A 48 -30.75 -1.17 -4.48
N TRP A 49 -30.37 -2.25 -3.80
CA TRP A 49 -29.09 -2.35 -3.10
C TRP A 49 -27.90 -2.06 -4.04
N GLU A 50 -27.85 -2.68 -5.23
CA GLU A 50 -26.81 -2.39 -6.23
C GLU A 50 -26.72 -0.91 -6.57
N SER A 51 -27.88 -0.27 -6.77
CA SER A 51 -27.96 1.13 -7.16
C SER A 51 -27.44 2.05 -6.06
N ASP A 52 -27.73 1.71 -4.80
CA ASP A 52 -27.23 2.43 -3.63
C ASP A 52 -25.71 2.30 -3.50
N VAL A 53 -25.17 1.07 -3.62
CA VAL A 53 -23.71 0.83 -3.60
C VAL A 53 -23.02 1.60 -4.72
N ILE A 54 -23.49 1.46 -5.96
CA ILE A 54 -22.87 2.11 -7.13
C ILE A 54 -22.89 3.63 -6.98
N SER A 55 -24.03 4.20 -6.55
CA SER A 55 -24.19 5.64 -6.39
C SER A 55 -23.26 6.18 -5.32
N TYR A 56 -23.17 5.49 -4.18
CA TYR A 56 -22.28 5.86 -3.08
C TYR A 56 -20.81 5.84 -3.51
N VAL A 57 -20.35 4.73 -4.09
CA VAL A 57 -18.94 4.58 -4.50
C VAL A 57 -18.59 5.62 -5.56
N LYS A 58 -19.43 5.79 -6.59
CA LYS A 58 -19.22 6.76 -7.66
C LYS A 58 -19.02 8.18 -7.11
N ALA A 59 -19.87 8.62 -6.19
CA ALA A 59 -19.84 9.96 -5.61
C ALA A 59 -18.69 10.18 -4.61
N SER A 60 -18.08 9.11 -4.11
CA SER A 60 -17.02 9.18 -3.10
C SER A 60 -15.65 9.60 -3.66
N PHE A 61 -15.49 9.75 -4.98
CA PHE A 61 -14.20 10.02 -5.63
C PHE A 61 -14.14 11.34 -6.43
N ASP A 62 -12.92 11.86 -6.62
CA ASP A 62 -12.58 12.92 -7.57
C ASP A 62 -11.52 12.47 -8.60
N PRO A 63 -11.80 12.50 -9.91
CA PRO A 63 -13.15 12.60 -10.50
C PRO A 63 -14.03 11.40 -10.11
N GLU A 64 -15.33 11.49 -10.38
CA GLU A 64 -16.28 10.40 -10.09
C GLU A 64 -15.84 9.06 -10.72
N HIS A 65 -16.03 7.96 -9.99
CA HIS A 65 -15.67 6.62 -10.47
C HIS A 65 -16.75 6.03 -11.38
N THR A 66 -16.88 6.58 -12.59
CA THR A 66 -17.96 6.22 -13.52
C THR A 66 -17.97 4.75 -13.97
N ASN A 67 -16.82 4.08 -13.91
CA ASN A 67 -16.67 2.70 -14.35
C ASN A 67 -17.01 1.65 -13.27
N PHE A 68 -17.15 2.06 -12.00
CA PHE A 68 -17.37 1.12 -10.89
C PHE A 68 -18.59 0.22 -11.10
N ALA A 69 -19.65 0.72 -11.76
CA ALA A 69 -20.83 -0.08 -12.08
C ALA A 69 -20.52 -1.33 -12.91
N TYR A 70 -19.54 -1.25 -13.81
CA TYR A 70 -19.10 -2.39 -14.64
C TYR A 70 -18.17 -3.33 -13.88
N GLU A 71 -17.42 -2.81 -12.92
CA GLU A 71 -16.47 -3.57 -12.09
C GLU A 71 -17.18 -4.32 -10.96
N PHE A 72 -18.23 -3.71 -10.39
CA PHE A 72 -19.00 -4.25 -9.28
C PHE A 72 -19.99 -5.33 -9.70
N LYS A 73 -20.72 -5.13 -10.80
CA LYS A 73 -21.76 -6.09 -11.23
C LYS A 73 -21.13 -7.40 -11.69
N ALA A 74 -21.59 -8.51 -11.11
CA ALA A 74 -21.10 -9.82 -11.51
C ALA A 74 -21.41 -10.07 -13.01
N GLN A 75 -20.45 -10.67 -13.72
CA GLN A 75 -20.64 -10.96 -15.14
C GLN A 75 -21.78 -11.95 -15.32
N GLN A 76 -22.76 -11.59 -16.16
CA GLN A 76 -23.85 -12.49 -16.48
C GLN A 76 -23.32 -13.65 -17.32
N GLY A 77 -23.50 -14.87 -16.83
CA GLY A 77 -23.17 -16.08 -17.58
C GLY A 77 -24.03 -16.23 -18.85
N TYR A 78 -23.55 -17.05 -19.78
CA TYR A 78 -24.28 -17.38 -21.01
C TYR A 78 -25.64 -18.03 -20.67
N ASN A 79 -26.72 -17.42 -21.16
CA ASN A 79 -28.06 -17.97 -21.03
C ASN A 79 -28.32 -18.98 -22.16
N PHE A 80 -28.24 -20.27 -21.86
CA PHE A 80 -28.47 -21.36 -22.82
C PHE A 80 -29.94 -21.55 -23.22
N GLY A 81 -30.85 -20.63 -22.85
CA GLY A 81 -32.27 -20.69 -23.22
C GLY A 81 -33.07 -21.77 -22.48
N MET A 82 -32.48 -22.45 -21.48
CA MET A 82 -33.21 -23.41 -20.65
C MET A 82 -34.08 -22.69 -19.62
N LYS A 83 -35.36 -23.08 -19.51
CA LYS A 83 -36.23 -22.63 -18.43
C LYS A 83 -35.82 -23.30 -17.12
N LEU A 84 -35.09 -22.56 -16.29
CA LEU A 84 -34.70 -22.99 -14.95
C LEU A 84 -35.90 -22.93 -13.99
N GLY A 85 -36.00 -23.91 -13.10
CA GLY A 85 -36.97 -23.89 -12.00
C GLY A 85 -36.70 -22.72 -11.03
N ILE A 86 -37.74 -22.32 -10.27
CA ILE A 86 -37.69 -21.18 -9.35
C ILE A 86 -36.53 -21.32 -8.34
N ASP A 87 -36.35 -22.50 -7.74
CA ASP A 87 -35.27 -22.77 -6.79
C ASP A 87 -33.88 -22.47 -7.37
N GLN A 88 -33.64 -22.87 -8.62
CA GLN A 88 -32.37 -22.61 -9.28
C GLN A 88 -32.19 -21.12 -9.63
N ARG A 89 -33.26 -20.42 -10.04
CA ARG A 89 -33.21 -18.98 -10.31
C ARG A 89 -32.94 -18.17 -9.03
N VAL A 90 -33.52 -18.57 -7.91
CA VAL A 90 -33.22 -18.00 -6.58
C VAL A 90 -31.76 -18.24 -6.21
N LYS A 91 -31.26 -19.48 -6.34
CA LYS A 91 -29.86 -19.82 -6.06
C LYS A 91 -28.88 -19.00 -6.90
N ASN A 92 -29.15 -18.86 -8.21
CA ASN A 92 -28.32 -18.06 -9.11
C ASN A 92 -28.29 -16.59 -8.68
N THR A 93 -29.46 -16.01 -8.35
CA THR A 93 -29.55 -14.62 -7.89
C THR A 93 -28.80 -14.40 -6.58
N ILE A 94 -28.93 -15.34 -5.63
CA ILE A 94 -28.17 -15.33 -4.37
C ILE A 94 -26.67 -15.43 -4.63
N GLN A 95 -26.25 -16.27 -5.57
CA GLN A 95 -24.84 -16.41 -5.92
C GLN A 95 -24.29 -15.09 -6.49
N THR A 96 -25.05 -14.43 -7.36
CA THR A 96 -24.70 -13.09 -7.86
C THR A 96 -24.47 -12.08 -6.74
N ILE A 97 -25.36 -12.04 -5.72
CA ILE A 97 -25.18 -11.15 -4.56
C ILE A 97 -23.89 -11.50 -3.79
N LYS A 98 -23.60 -12.79 -3.60
CA LYS A 98 -22.34 -13.22 -2.94
C LYS A 98 -21.11 -12.78 -3.72
N ASP A 99 -21.13 -12.91 -5.04
CA ASP A 99 -20.02 -12.51 -5.90
C ASP A 99 -19.80 -11.00 -5.85
N GLU A 100 -20.88 -10.22 -5.83
CA GLU A 100 -20.85 -8.75 -5.65
C GLU A 100 -20.31 -8.34 -4.27
N ILE A 101 -20.73 -9.01 -3.19
CA ILE A 101 -20.17 -8.81 -1.83
C ILE A 101 -18.67 -9.12 -1.80
N ASN A 102 -18.25 -10.22 -2.42
CA ASN A 102 -16.83 -10.58 -2.53
C ASN A 102 -16.05 -9.56 -3.36
N GLY A 103 -16.68 -8.99 -4.40
CA GLY A 103 -16.14 -7.88 -5.18
C GLY A 103 -15.89 -6.64 -4.32
N LEU A 104 -16.82 -6.29 -3.43
CA LEU A 104 -16.62 -5.20 -2.46
C LEU A 104 -15.48 -5.45 -1.48
N ASP A 105 -15.33 -6.69 -0.99
CA ASP A 105 -14.20 -7.06 -0.11
C ASP A 105 -12.86 -6.89 -0.84
N TYR A 106 -12.79 -7.37 -2.08
CA TYR A 106 -11.60 -7.22 -2.91
C TYR A 106 -11.29 -5.74 -3.19
N TYR A 107 -12.31 -4.96 -3.54
CA TYR A 107 -12.20 -3.54 -3.83
C TYR A 107 -11.69 -2.74 -2.62
N LEU A 108 -12.25 -3.01 -1.42
CA LEU A 108 -11.78 -2.41 -0.16
C LEU A 108 -10.30 -2.68 0.09
N LYS A 109 -9.84 -3.90 -0.16
CA LYS A 109 -8.45 -4.28 0.07
C LYS A 109 -7.49 -3.63 -0.91
N ILE A 110 -7.87 -3.53 -2.19
CA ILE A 110 -7.08 -2.79 -3.17
C ILE A 110 -7.02 -1.31 -2.79
N LEU A 111 -8.14 -0.68 -2.43
CA LEU A 111 -8.12 0.73 -2.04
C LEU A 111 -7.27 0.96 -0.78
N PHE A 112 -7.33 0.05 0.19
CA PHE A 112 -6.54 0.13 1.41
C PHE A 112 -5.03 0.30 1.14
N ILE A 113 -4.51 -0.38 0.12
CA ILE A 113 -3.09 -0.31 -0.29
C ILE A 113 -2.81 0.76 -1.37
N SER A 114 -3.83 1.49 -1.82
CA SER A 114 -3.74 2.49 -2.89
C SER A 114 -3.43 3.87 -2.32
N ASP A 115 -2.16 4.15 -2.05
CA ASP A 115 -1.74 5.40 -1.39
C ASP A 115 -2.16 6.63 -2.18
N ALA A 116 -2.04 6.61 -3.51
CA ALA A 116 -2.39 7.74 -4.37
C ALA A 116 -3.91 8.03 -4.43
N ILE A 117 -4.74 7.08 -4.00
CA ILE A 117 -6.19 7.22 -3.96
C ILE A 117 -6.66 7.63 -2.57
N VAL A 118 -6.16 6.96 -1.52
CA VAL A 118 -6.69 7.08 -0.15
C VAL A 118 -5.89 8.05 0.72
N ARG A 119 -4.61 8.27 0.39
CA ARG A 119 -3.64 9.06 1.16
C ARG A 119 -2.79 9.93 0.22
N ALA A 120 -3.45 10.56 -0.75
CA ALA A 120 -2.77 11.31 -1.80
C ALA A 120 -1.87 12.44 -1.26
N ASP A 121 -2.25 13.04 -0.13
CA ASP A 121 -1.49 14.12 0.53
C ASP A 121 -0.24 13.62 1.28
N ASP A 122 -0.15 12.32 1.56
CA ASP A 122 0.95 11.72 2.33
C ASP A 122 2.11 11.23 1.44
N ILE A 123 1.97 11.31 0.12
CA ILE A 123 2.96 10.78 -0.83
C ILE A 123 3.44 11.82 -1.84
N ASP A 124 4.73 11.75 -2.18
CA ASP A 124 5.27 12.51 -3.32
C ASP A 124 4.98 11.76 -4.63
N LEU A 125 3.95 12.21 -5.35
CA LEU A 125 3.55 11.62 -6.63
C LEU A 125 4.60 11.81 -7.74
N GLU A 126 5.45 12.83 -7.67
CA GLU A 126 6.51 13.02 -8.66
C GLU A 126 7.66 12.04 -8.39
N GLU A 127 8.02 11.80 -7.13
CA GLU A 127 8.97 10.74 -6.77
C GLU A 127 8.45 9.37 -7.22
N ARG A 128 7.16 9.07 -6.99
CA ARG A 128 6.53 7.82 -7.43
C ARG A 128 6.60 7.60 -8.94
N LYS A 129 6.39 8.65 -9.76
CA LYS A 129 6.45 8.54 -11.23
C LYS A 129 7.86 8.25 -11.76
N ASN A 130 8.89 8.59 -10.98
CA ASN A 130 10.29 8.45 -11.37
C ASN A 130 10.95 7.20 -10.78
N LEU A 131 10.17 6.26 -10.22
CA LEU A 131 10.68 4.98 -9.78
C LEU A 131 11.30 4.23 -10.96
N ASP A 132 12.50 3.69 -10.74
CA ASP A 132 13.12 2.75 -11.65
C ASP A 132 12.46 1.36 -11.53
N THR A 133 12.93 0.42 -12.36
CA THR A 133 12.41 -0.95 -12.36
C THR A 133 12.48 -1.60 -10.98
N GLU A 134 13.55 -1.37 -10.21
CA GLU A 134 13.71 -1.99 -8.89
C GLU A 134 12.74 -1.39 -7.88
N GLY A 135 12.58 -0.06 -7.87
CA GLY A 135 11.57 0.62 -7.05
C GLY A 135 10.14 0.21 -7.35
N ILE A 136 9.82 -0.10 -8.62
CA ILE A 136 8.50 -0.62 -9.02
C ILE A 136 8.28 -2.04 -8.47
N LEU A 137 9.28 -2.92 -8.62
CA LEU A 137 9.22 -4.29 -8.09
C LEU A 137 9.07 -4.30 -6.56
N ASP A 138 9.82 -3.44 -5.86
CA ASP A 138 9.76 -3.27 -4.41
C ASP A 138 8.40 -2.73 -3.96
N LEU A 139 7.82 -1.79 -4.70
CA LEU A 139 6.47 -1.29 -4.43
C LEU A 139 5.43 -2.42 -4.53
N ILE A 140 5.47 -3.23 -5.60
CA ILE A 140 4.56 -4.37 -5.77
C ILE A 140 4.69 -5.32 -4.57
N LEU A 141 5.92 -5.71 -4.22
CA LEU A 141 6.20 -6.60 -3.10
C LEU A 141 5.71 -6.03 -1.76
N SER A 142 5.97 -4.74 -1.50
CA SER A 142 5.53 -4.06 -0.28
C SER A 142 4.00 -4.06 -0.16
N LYS A 143 3.29 -3.74 -1.25
CA LYS A 143 1.82 -3.74 -1.25
C LYS A 143 1.21 -5.13 -1.13
N LEU A 144 1.80 -6.14 -1.78
CA LEU A 144 1.38 -7.52 -1.59
C LEU A 144 1.67 -8.03 -0.16
N TYR A 145 2.70 -7.52 0.51
CA TYR A 145 2.98 -7.85 1.92
C TYR A 145 1.89 -7.35 2.85
N GLU A 146 1.33 -6.15 2.60
CA GLU A 146 0.19 -5.62 3.35
C GLU A 146 -1.07 -6.50 3.20
N LEU A 147 -1.19 -7.23 2.09
CA LEU A 147 -2.32 -8.12 1.78
C LEU A 147 -2.08 -9.60 2.09
N TYR A 148 -0.88 -9.98 2.54
CA TYR A 148 -0.42 -11.37 2.62
C TYR A 148 -1.38 -12.33 3.34
N ASN A 149 -2.05 -11.86 4.40
CA ASN A 149 -2.79 -12.73 5.32
C ASN A 149 -4.08 -13.32 4.73
N ASP A 150 -4.59 -12.81 3.60
CA ASP A 150 -5.86 -13.29 3.06
C ASP A 150 -5.72 -14.36 1.97
N GLY A 151 -4.48 -14.59 1.50
CA GLY A 151 -4.17 -15.64 0.53
C GLY A 151 -4.76 -15.44 -0.87
N LYS A 152 -5.24 -14.22 -1.22
CA LYS A 152 -5.85 -13.92 -2.52
C LYS A 152 -4.83 -13.40 -3.53
N TYR A 153 -5.19 -13.46 -4.81
CA TYR A 153 -4.44 -12.82 -5.89
C TYR A 153 -4.96 -11.41 -6.14
N TYR A 154 -4.06 -10.48 -6.44
CA TYR A 154 -4.35 -9.08 -6.66
C TYR A 154 -3.75 -8.58 -7.98
N SER A 155 -4.50 -7.78 -8.73
CA SER A 155 -4.05 -7.22 -10.01
C SER A 155 -2.83 -6.32 -9.80
N ILE A 156 -1.70 -6.66 -10.43
CA ILE A 156 -0.48 -5.85 -10.41
C ILE A 156 -0.76 -4.46 -10.97
N LYS A 157 -1.55 -4.38 -12.04
CA LYS A 157 -1.96 -3.11 -12.63
C LYS A 157 -2.69 -2.23 -11.62
N TRP A 158 -3.66 -2.78 -10.88
CA TRP A 158 -4.38 -2.00 -9.87
C TRP A 158 -3.49 -1.58 -8.70
N ILE A 159 -2.55 -2.43 -8.29
CA ILE A 159 -1.54 -2.07 -7.29
C ILE A 159 -0.73 -0.86 -7.75
N LEU A 160 -0.25 -0.87 -9.00
CA LEU A 160 0.58 0.21 -9.53
C LEU A 160 -0.21 1.50 -9.77
N GLU A 161 -1.35 1.41 -10.45
CA GLU A 161 -2.21 2.57 -10.76
C GLU A 161 -2.77 3.21 -9.49
N GLY A 162 -3.17 2.41 -8.50
CA GLY A 162 -3.63 2.88 -7.19
C GLY A 162 -2.53 3.55 -6.36
N ASN A 163 -1.27 3.38 -6.74
CA ASN A 163 -0.10 3.98 -6.10
C ASN A 163 0.60 5.03 -6.99
N GLY A 164 -0.09 5.54 -8.00
CA GLY A 164 0.35 6.70 -8.79
C GLY A 164 1.27 6.36 -9.97
N LEU A 165 1.46 5.07 -10.29
CA LEU A 165 2.23 4.62 -11.44
C LEU A 165 1.31 4.29 -12.61
N LYS A 166 1.58 4.87 -13.78
CA LYS A 166 0.92 4.46 -15.02
C LYS A 166 1.84 3.51 -15.77
N LEU A 167 1.26 2.41 -16.24
CA LEU A 167 1.95 1.51 -17.15
C LEU A 167 2.20 2.24 -18.49
N GLY A 168 3.44 2.18 -18.97
CA GLY A 168 3.90 2.78 -20.23
C GLY A 168 3.50 1.98 -21.48
N GLY A 169 3.25 0.67 -21.33
CA GLY A 169 2.93 -0.24 -22.43
C GLY A 169 1.86 -1.29 -22.09
N ARG A 170 1.33 -1.94 -23.13
CA ARG A 170 0.56 -3.19 -22.95
C ARG A 170 1.52 -4.26 -22.42
N SER A 171 1.15 -4.94 -21.34
CA SER A 171 1.86 -6.07 -20.74
C SER A 171 3.05 -5.76 -19.83
N GLU A 172 3.28 -4.50 -19.43
CA GLU A 172 4.31 -4.19 -18.41
C GLU A 172 4.02 -4.88 -17.07
N ASP A 173 2.74 -4.99 -16.69
CA ASP A 173 2.30 -5.76 -15.53
C ASP A 173 2.73 -7.24 -15.60
N TRP A 174 2.76 -7.80 -16.81
CA TRP A 174 3.25 -9.16 -17.07
C TRP A 174 4.75 -9.28 -16.92
N ASP A 175 5.52 -8.31 -17.40
CA ASP A 175 6.97 -8.32 -17.24
C ASP A 175 7.37 -8.19 -15.77
N TYR A 176 6.77 -7.27 -15.01
CA TYR A 176 7.02 -7.16 -13.57
C TYR A 176 6.60 -8.43 -12.82
N GLY A 177 5.44 -8.98 -13.14
CA GLY A 177 4.96 -10.25 -12.56
C GLY A 177 5.94 -11.39 -12.81
N ARG A 178 6.39 -11.56 -14.05
CA ARG A 178 7.37 -12.58 -14.44
C ARG A 178 8.70 -12.40 -13.71
N MET A 179 9.22 -11.17 -13.63
CA MET A 179 10.49 -10.91 -12.92
C MET A 179 10.41 -11.31 -11.43
N LEU A 180 9.30 -11.02 -10.75
CA LEU A 180 9.12 -11.40 -9.35
C LEU A 180 8.87 -12.90 -9.16
N GLU A 181 8.15 -13.52 -10.10
CA GLU A 181 7.87 -14.96 -10.09
C GLU A 181 9.14 -15.78 -10.35
N GLU A 182 9.99 -15.37 -11.30
CA GLU A 182 11.30 -15.98 -11.58
C GLU A 182 12.26 -15.88 -10.37
N ARG A 183 12.14 -14.83 -9.57
CA ARG A 183 12.84 -14.69 -8.27
C ARG A 183 12.22 -15.54 -7.16
N GLY A 184 11.10 -16.22 -7.42
CA GLY A 184 10.38 -17.05 -6.47
C GLY A 184 9.63 -16.28 -5.39
N LEU A 185 9.47 -14.96 -5.52
CA LEU A 185 8.92 -14.07 -4.49
C LEU A 185 7.39 -14.02 -4.51
N ILE A 186 6.80 -14.18 -5.69
CA ILE A 186 5.35 -14.21 -5.89
C ILE A 186 4.94 -15.44 -6.69
N GLU A 187 3.65 -15.70 -6.73
CA GLU A 187 2.99 -16.55 -7.73
C GLU A 187 2.03 -15.69 -8.56
N THR A 188 1.97 -15.95 -9.86
CA THR A 188 1.10 -15.21 -10.77
C THR A 188 -0.06 -16.06 -11.27
N MET A 189 -1.19 -15.41 -11.53
CA MET A 189 -2.33 -15.97 -12.24
C MET A 189 -2.67 -15.06 -13.41
N ASN A 190 -2.47 -15.60 -14.62
CA ASN A 190 -2.70 -14.89 -15.86
C ASN A 190 -4.18 -14.93 -16.24
N GLY A 191 -4.77 -13.75 -16.45
CA GLY A 191 -6.13 -13.57 -16.96
C GLY A 191 -6.18 -12.43 -17.98
N ARG A 192 -7.19 -11.56 -17.87
CA ARG A 192 -7.24 -10.29 -18.63
C ARG A 192 -6.13 -9.32 -18.20
N GLU A 193 -5.74 -9.41 -16.92
CA GLU A 193 -4.65 -8.68 -16.27
C GLU A 193 -3.82 -9.69 -15.47
N VAL A 194 -2.58 -9.33 -15.11
CA VAL A 194 -1.73 -10.19 -14.27
C VAL A 194 -2.09 -9.99 -12.81
N ASN A 195 -2.55 -11.06 -12.17
CA ASN A 195 -2.81 -11.08 -10.75
C ASN A 195 -1.67 -11.79 -10.02
N ALA A 196 -1.26 -11.28 -8.88
CA ALA A 196 -0.14 -11.76 -8.10
C ALA A 196 -0.54 -12.03 -6.65
N LYS A 197 0.10 -13.05 -6.06
CA LYS A 197 0.04 -13.30 -4.62
C LYS A 197 1.47 -13.45 -4.09
N LEU A 198 1.75 -12.85 -2.94
CA LEU A 198 3.05 -12.98 -2.28
C LEU A 198 3.26 -14.40 -1.76
N LYS A 199 4.42 -15.00 -2.04
CA LYS A 199 4.82 -16.29 -1.49
C LYS A 199 5.49 -16.12 -0.13
N LEU A 200 5.65 -17.23 0.59
CA LEU A 200 6.38 -17.24 1.86
C LEU A 200 7.82 -16.75 1.70
N GLU A 201 8.49 -17.12 0.60
CA GLU A 201 9.83 -16.68 0.26
C GLU A 201 9.88 -15.15 0.04
N GLY A 202 8.90 -14.59 -0.67
CA GLY A 202 8.76 -13.15 -0.85
C GLY A 202 8.54 -12.41 0.46
N LYS A 203 7.63 -12.92 1.31
CA LYS A 203 7.42 -12.39 2.66
C LYS A 203 8.72 -12.38 3.48
N TYR A 204 9.44 -13.50 3.48
CA TYR A 204 10.69 -13.63 4.20
C TYR A 204 11.75 -12.66 3.67
N ALA A 205 11.88 -12.51 2.35
CA ALA A 205 12.83 -11.57 1.74
C ALA A 205 12.57 -10.12 2.19
N ILE A 206 11.31 -9.69 2.21
CA ILE A 206 10.91 -8.35 2.69
C ILE A 206 11.25 -8.18 4.18
N GLU A 207 10.96 -9.19 5.00
CA GLU A 207 11.27 -9.15 6.44
C GLU A 207 12.77 -9.10 6.71
N GLN A 208 13.58 -9.82 5.92
CA GLN A 208 15.03 -9.72 6.00
C GLN A 208 15.54 -8.35 5.56
N ALA A 209 15.06 -7.81 4.44
CA ALA A 209 15.42 -6.48 3.99
C ALA A 209 15.11 -5.41 5.05
N ARG A 210 13.93 -5.48 5.69
CA ARG A 210 13.55 -4.58 6.80
C ARG A 210 14.41 -4.79 8.05
N LYS A 211 14.82 -6.03 8.36
CA LYS A 211 15.76 -6.29 9.47
C LYS A 211 17.16 -5.76 9.16
N SER A 212 17.61 -5.85 7.92
CA SER A 212 18.88 -5.25 7.47
C SER A 212 18.86 -3.71 7.50
N GLN A 213 17.67 -3.10 7.55
CA GLN A 213 17.49 -1.67 7.80
C GLN A 213 17.44 -1.32 9.30
N VAL A 214 17.41 -2.29 10.23
CA VAL A 214 17.61 -2.01 11.66
C VAL A 214 19.08 -1.66 11.83
N PRO A 215 19.42 -0.45 12.30
CA PRO A 215 20.81 -0.07 12.31
C PRO A 215 21.60 -0.94 13.29
N ASP A 216 22.63 -1.64 12.80
CA ASP A 216 23.61 -2.33 13.65
C ASP A 216 24.56 -1.29 14.25
N TYR A 217 24.28 -0.95 15.50
CA TYR A 217 25.05 0.03 16.28
C TYR A 217 26.34 -0.56 16.86
N SER A 218 26.65 -1.84 16.62
CA SER A 218 27.85 -2.47 17.18
C SER A 218 29.15 -1.80 16.73
N LYS A 219 29.13 -1.15 15.56
CA LYS A 219 30.25 -0.44 14.93
C LYS A 219 30.53 0.95 15.51
N ILE A 220 29.60 1.53 16.27
CA ILE A 220 29.83 2.79 16.98
C ILE A 220 30.94 2.56 18.03
N SER A 221 31.87 3.51 18.15
CA SER A 221 32.94 3.41 19.15
C SER A 221 32.38 3.38 20.59
N ASP A 222 33.04 2.63 21.47
CA ASP A 222 32.79 2.66 22.92
C ASP A 222 33.49 3.84 23.61
N SER A 223 34.35 4.57 22.90
CA SER A 223 35.15 5.66 23.46
C SER A 223 34.48 7.01 23.20
N ASP A 224 34.09 7.68 24.29
CA ASP A 224 33.56 9.05 24.26
C ASP A 224 34.48 10.00 23.48
N GLU A 225 35.79 9.88 23.67
CA GLU A 225 36.77 10.76 23.03
C GLU A 225 36.89 10.49 21.52
N GLU A 226 36.78 9.23 21.09
CA GLU A 226 36.73 8.90 19.67
C GLU A 226 35.44 9.44 19.02
N LEU A 227 34.28 9.29 19.67
CA LEU A 227 33.01 9.82 19.17
C LEU A 227 33.01 11.35 19.09
N LYS A 228 33.56 12.04 20.10
CA LYS A 228 33.71 13.51 20.08
C LYS A 228 34.67 13.97 18.99
N THR A 229 35.71 13.20 18.70
CA THR A 229 36.67 13.50 17.64
C THR A 229 36.01 13.33 16.27
N LEU A 230 35.32 12.21 16.05
CA LEU A 230 34.60 11.94 14.80
C LEU A 230 33.49 12.98 14.55
N LEU A 231 32.73 13.38 15.58
CA LEU A 231 31.74 14.47 15.44
C LEU A 231 32.37 15.78 14.98
N LYS A 232 33.56 16.13 15.47
CA LYS A 232 34.28 17.34 15.03
C LYS A 232 34.75 17.22 13.58
N GLU A 233 35.25 16.05 13.19
CA GLU A 233 35.69 15.79 11.81
C GLU A 233 34.53 15.90 10.83
N VAL A 234 33.42 15.23 11.14
CA VAL A 234 32.16 15.30 10.39
C VAL A 234 31.66 16.74 10.27
N LEU A 235 31.59 17.49 11.38
CA LEU A 235 31.16 18.89 11.35
C LEU A 235 32.07 19.75 10.46
N ALA A 236 33.37 19.50 10.46
CA ALA A 236 34.32 20.22 9.61
C ALA A 236 34.11 19.88 8.12
N GLU A 237 33.75 18.65 7.78
CA GLU A 237 33.41 18.22 6.42
C GLU A 237 32.08 18.82 5.94
N VAL A 238 31.05 18.79 6.78
CA VAL A 238 29.74 19.38 6.52
C VAL A 238 29.89 20.88 6.23
N LYS A 239 30.67 21.59 7.06
CA LYS A 239 30.99 23.00 6.84
C LYS A 239 31.75 23.27 5.55
N ARG A 240 32.73 22.42 5.20
CA ARG A 240 33.48 22.50 3.93
C ARG A 240 32.59 22.26 2.71
N SER A 241 31.51 21.50 2.87
CA SER A 241 30.55 21.16 1.82
C SER A 241 29.47 22.23 1.60
N GLY A 242 29.58 23.39 2.28
CA GLY A 242 28.67 24.53 2.10
C GLY A 242 27.50 24.58 3.09
N TYR A 243 27.42 23.64 4.03
CA TYR A 243 26.38 23.58 5.06
C TYR A 243 26.85 24.28 6.34
N GLY A 244 26.38 25.50 6.54
CA GLY A 244 26.82 26.41 7.61
C GLY A 244 25.72 26.94 8.50
N GLN A 245 24.50 26.38 8.41
CA GLN A 245 23.35 26.81 9.20
C GLN A 245 23.58 26.50 10.68
N GLN A 246 23.27 27.46 11.56
CA GLN A 246 23.51 27.35 13.01
C GLN A 246 22.84 26.11 13.62
N ILE A 247 21.64 25.76 13.14
CA ILE A 247 20.87 24.59 13.58
C ILE A 247 21.70 23.29 13.48
N ILE A 248 22.58 23.14 12.49
CA ILE A 248 23.45 21.96 12.35
C ILE A 248 24.43 21.89 13.53
N PHE A 249 25.04 23.01 13.88
CA PHE A 249 26.02 23.07 14.97
C PHE A 249 25.35 22.86 16.32
N ASP A 250 24.16 23.42 16.52
CA ASP A 250 23.39 23.27 17.76
C ASP A 250 23.02 21.79 17.98
N GLU A 251 22.49 21.11 16.96
CA GLU A 251 22.14 19.69 17.03
C GLU A 251 23.34 18.79 17.36
N PHE A 252 24.49 19.04 16.73
CA PHE A 252 25.71 18.26 17.00
C PHE A 252 26.33 18.59 18.35
N ASP A 253 26.22 19.84 18.83
CA ASP A 253 26.70 20.22 20.16
C ASP A 253 25.87 19.62 21.28
N GLU A 254 24.55 19.50 21.10
CA GLU A 254 23.69 18.71 21.98
C GLU A 254 24.10 17.24 21.97
N LEU A 255 24.22 16.64 20.79
CA LEU A 255 24.65 15.25 20.65
C LEU A 255 25.99 14.99 21.34
N ARG A 256 26.94 15.93 21.20
CA ARG A 256 28.27 15.88 21.83
C ARG A 256 28.21 15.90 23.36
N LYS A 257 27.30 16.68 23.94
CA LYS A 257 27.13 16.80 25.40
C LYS A 257 26.54 15.52 25.99
N ASP A 258 25.68 14.84 25.25
CA ASP A 258 24.98 13.65 25.73
C ASP A 258 25.81 12.37 25.65
N ILE A 259 26.85 12.31 24.81
CA ILE A 259 27.73 11.13 24.61
C ILE A 259 28.05 10.37 25.91
N PRO A 260 28.54 11.00 27.00
CA PRO A 260 28.96 10.29 28.21
C PRO A 260 27.85 9.52 28.93
N HIS A 261 26.59 9.74 28.54
CA HIS A 261 25.41 9.15 29.15
C HIS A 261 24.65 8.21 28.21
N LEU A 262 25.17 7.97 27.00
CA LEU A 262 24.48 7.22 25.97
C LEU A 262 25.16 5.86 25.72
N SER A 263 24.36 4.81 25.66
CA SER A 263 24.81 3.54 25.05
C SER A 263 25.00 3.72 23.54
N LYS A 264 25.77 2.84 22.88
CA LYS A 264 25.89 2.83 21.40
C LYS A 264 24.54 2.90 20.69
N LYS A 265 23.57 2.13 21.17
CA LYS A 265 22.22 2.10 20.61
C LYS A 265 21.51 3.44 20.80
N SER A 266 21.59 4.01 21.99
CA SER A 266 20.98 5.30 22.32
C SER A 266 21.62 6.43 21.51
N PHE A 267 22.95 6.44 21.37
CA PHE A 267 23.68 7.40 20.54
C PHE A 267 23.28 7.29 19.08
N GLY A 268 23.27 6.07 18.51
CA GLY A 268 22.89 5.87 17.12
C GLY A 268 21.44 6.24 16.82
N GLN A 269 20.52 5.99 17.75
CA GLN A 269 19.13 6.44 17.65
C GLN A 269 19.00 7.97 17.72
N LEU A 270 19.74 8.61 18.63
CA LEU A 270 19.72 10.07 18.76
C LEU A 270 20.34 10.75 17.54
N LEU A 271 21.48 10.26 17.06
CA LEU A 271 22.09 10.69 15.81
C LEU A 271 21.10 10.53 14.65
N LYS A 272 20.38 9.39 14.60
CA LYS A 272 19.35 9.18 13.59
C LYS A 272 18.27 10.28 13.64
N SER A 273 17.71 10.52 14.81
CA SER A 273 16.67 11.53 15.01
C SER A 273 17.13 12.91 14.56
N LYS A 274 18.28 13.37 15.06
CA LYS A 274 18.81 14.71 14.78
C LYS A 274 19.09 14.93 13.29
N LEU A 275 19.65 13.93 12.60
CA LEU A 275 19.85 14.01 11.15
C LEU A 275 18.52 14.06 10.38
N GLY A 276 17.51 13.32 10.84
CA GLY A 276 16.15 13.41 10.29
C GLY A 276 15.54 14.80 10.45
N ASP A 277 15.69 15.40 11.63
CA ASP A 277 15.22 16.76 11.93
C ASP A 277 15.92 17.81 11.05
N LEU A 278 17.23 17.68 10.86
CA LEU A 278 18.02 18.56 9.98
C LEU A 278 17.60 18.44 8.49
N VAL A 279 17.28 17.23 8.02
CA VAL A 279 16.75 17.01 6.66
C VAL A 279 15.35 17.61 6.52
N ALA A 280 14.48 17.41 7.50
CA ALA A 280 13.13 17.99 7.51
C ALA A 280 13.17 19.53 7.53
N ALA A 281 14.12 20.12 8.25
CA ALA A 281 14.39 21.56 8.28
C ALA A 281 15.09 22.08 7.01
N LYS A 282 15.44 21.21 6.05
CA LYS A 282 16.24 21.52 4.85
C LYS A 282 17.60 22.16 5.18
N ALA A 283 18.15 21.85 6.36
CA ALA A 283 19.47 22.31 6.78
C ALA A 283 20.58 21.51 6.10
N ILE A 284 20.36 20.22 5.86
CA ILE A 284 21.20 19.33 5.04
C ILE A 284 20.33 18.52 4.09
N ASP A 285 20.92 17.99 3.01
CA ASP A 285 20.22 17.06 2.12
C ASP A 285 20.29 15.60 2.64
N LYS A 286 19.48 14.73 2.03
CA LYS A 286 19.43 13.29 2.37
C LYS A 286 20.77 12.58 2.12
N ALA A 287 21.55 12.98 1.11
CA ALA A 287 22.82 12.34 0.80
C ALA A 287 23.85 12.60 1.91
N ILE A 288 23.96 13.85 2.36
CA ILE A 288 24.83 14.28 3.45
C ILE A 288 24.42 13.62 4.76
N ALA A 289 23.13 13.59 5.09
CA ALA A 289 22.65 12.88 6.28
C ALA A 289 23.01 11.38 6.25
N SER A 290 22.93 10.77 5.06
CA SER A 290 23.33 9.37 4.86
C SER A 290 24.84 9.16 5.03
N ASP A 291 25.66 10.04 4.47
CA ASP A 291 27.12 9.95 4.60
C ASP A 291 27.56 10.11 6.06
N ILE A 292 26.98 11.07 6.78
CA ILE A 292 27.24 11.27 8.21
C ILE A 292 26.92 9.98 8.98
N PHE A 293 25.70 9.46 8.83
CA PHE A 293 25.27 8.27 9.57
C PHE A 293 26.15 7.05 9.27
N LYS A 294 26.59 6.93 8.02
CA LYS A 294 27.50 5.86 7.58
C LYS A 294 28.86 5.95 8.25
N GLN A 295 29.40 7.15 8.49
CA GLN A 295 30.67 7.29 9.22
C GLN A 295 30.59 6.72 10.64
N PHE A 296 29.43 6.78 11.31
CA PHE A 296 29.25 6.24 12.66
C PHE A 296 28.82 4.77 12.71
N THR A 297 28.06 4.30 11.71
CA THR A 297 27.37 3.00 11.77
C THR A 297 27.76 2.01 10.67
N ASN A 298 28.51 2.46 9.65
CA ASN A 298 28.73 1.77 8.38
C ASN A 298 27.45 1.42 7.62
N GLN A 299 26.34 2.12 7.88
CA GLN A 299 25.06 1.90 7.21
C GLN A 299 24.57 3.15 6.50
N ILE A 300 23.79 2.92 5.45
CA ILE A 300 23.02 3.97 4.79
C ILE A 300 21.94 4.45 5.78
N PHE A 301 21.73 5.75 5.87
CA PHE A 301 20.70 6.29 6.75
C PHE A 301 19.32 5.80 6.30
N PRO A 302 18.56 5.09 7.17
CA PRO A 302 17.24 4.61 6.82
C PRO A 302 16.25 5.76 7.00
N PHE A 303 15.97 6.47 5.91
CA PHE A 303 14.90 7.46 5.81
C PHE A 303 13.54 6.85 6.12
#